data_AF-A0A7C3SMQ9-F1
#
_entry.id   AF-A0A7C3SMQ9-F1
#
_cell.length_a   1.000
_cell.length_b   1.000
_cell.length_c   1.000
_cell.angle_alpha   90.00
_cell.angle_beta   90.00
_cell.angle_gamma   90.00
#
_symmetry.space_group_name_H-M   'P 1'
#
loop_
_entity.id
_entity.type
_entity.pdbx_description
1 polymer ?
#
loop_
_entity_poly.entity_id
_entity_poly.type
_entity_poly.pdbx_seq_one_letter_code
_entity_poly.pdbx_strand_id
1 'polypeptide(L)'
;MIVPVLAGALSAMTAAVLRLLHGKPGSSEELEAFALALLLAFIDGFMVAYLAQFYSAFAHRLTFHVFVYTLLASLTAVLYACYKGVTELKVYVVAMTPWFYILALVALASLLGSRTVFLF
;
A
#
# COMPACT_ATOMS: atom_id res chain seq x y z
N MET A 1 -14.61 -9.60 4.80
CA MET A 1 -13.38 -9.11 5.45
C MET A 1 -12.24 -10.12 5.50
N ILE A 2 -12.49 -11.45 5.51
CA ILE A 2 -11.41 -12.47 5.58
C ILE A 2 -10.42 -12.35 4.41
N VAL A 3 -10.91 -12.27 3.16
CA VAL A 3 -10.05 -12.22 1.97
C VAL A 3 -9.08 -11.03 1.97
N PRO A 4 -9.50 -9.77 2.23
CA PRO A 4 -8.57 -8.65 2.37
C PRO A 4 -7.51 -8.85 3.45
N VAL A 5 -7.89 -9.37 4.62
CA VAL A 5 -6.93 -9.62 5.72
C VAL A 5 -5.88 -10.65 5.30
N LEU A 6 -6.29 -11.74 4.65
CA LEU A 6 -5.36 -12.76 4.15
C LEU A 6 -4.44 -12.21 3.06
N ALA A 7 -4.94 -11.36 2.16
CA ALA A 7 -4.14 -10.73 1.12
C ALA A 7 -3.07 -9.79 1.72
N GLY A 8 -3.45 -8.99 2.72
CA GLY A 8 -2.51 -8.15 3.46
C GLY A 8 -1.45 -8.98 4.19
N ALA A 9 -1.87 -10.02 4.93
CA ALA A 9 -0.96 -10.89 5.66
C ALA A 9 0.03 -11.60 4.73
N LEU A 10 -0.44 -12.14 3.59
CA LEU A 10 0.41 -12.76 2.59
C LEU A 10 1.43 -11.79 1.99
N SER A 11 1.02 -10.55 1.72
CA SER A 11 1.89 -9.50 1.19
C SER A 11 2.99 -9.12 2.18
N ALA A 12 2.63 -8.93 3.45
CA ALA A 12 3.60 -8.65 4.52
C ALA A 12 4.54 -9.83 4.77
N MET A 13 4.04 -11.07 4.77
CA MET A 13 4.88 -12.26 4.86
C MET A 13 5.86 -12.36 3.68
N THR A 14 5.42 -12.05 2.47
CA THR A 14 6.29 -12.03 1.29
C THR A 14 7.39 -10.98 1.45
N ALA A 15 7.05 -9.76 1.87
CA ALA A 15 8.02 -8.72 2.19
C ALA A 15 9.01 -9.17 3.28
N ALA A 16 8.53 -9.81 4.34
CA ALA A 16 9.35 -10.36 5.42
C ALA A 16 10.35 -11.39 4.92
N VAL A 17 9.89 -12.38 4.16
CA VAL A 17 10.74 -13.43 3.58
C VAL A 17 11.80 -12.80 2.69
N LEU A 18 11.40 -11.92 1.76
CA LEU A 18 12.32 -11.27 0.83
C LEU A 18 13.41 -10.48 1.56
N ARG A 19 13.06 -9.74 2.63
CA ARG A 19 14.03 -8.94 3.39
C ARG A 19 14.92 -9.80 4.29
N LEU A 20 14.38 -10.82 4.94
CA LEU A 20 15.11 -11.66 5.89
C LEU A 20 16.10 -12.62 5.21
N LEU A 21 15.93 -12.90 3.91
CA LEU A 21 16.93 -13.61 3.10
C LEU A 21 18.28 -12.85 3.05
N HIS A 22 18.28 -11.54 3.28
CA HIS A 22 19.48 -10.70 3.38
C HIS A 22 20.01 -10.54 4.81
N GLY A 23 19.46 -11.30 5.77
CA GLY A 23 19.79 -11.20 7.18
C GLY A 23 18.85 -10.31 7.98
N LYS A 24 18.99 -10.37 9.31
CA LYS A 24 18.17 -9.60 10.25
C LYS A 24 18.57 -8.11 10.25
N PRO A 25 17.64 -7.18 10.49
CA PRO A 25 17.96 -5.77 10.70
C PRO A 25 19.02 -5.61 11.81
N GLY A 26 20.11 -4.92 11.51
CA GLY A 26 21.25 -4.75 12.43
C GLY A 26 21.22 -3.44 13.22
N SER A 27 20.44 -2.46 12.76
CA SER A 27 20.33 -1.13 13.37
C SER A 27 18.87 -0.76 13.65
N SER A 28 18.66 0.29 14.47
CA SER A 28 17.32 0.84 14.72
C SER A 28 16.67 1.34 13.43
N GLU A 29 17.43 2.05 12.59
CA GLU A 29 16.94 2.58 11.32
C GLU A 29 16.50 1.47 10.36
N GLU A 30 17.27 0.38 10.28
CA GLU A 30 16.90 -0.79 9.48
C GLU A 30 15.65 -1.48 10.02
N LEU A 31 15.50 -1.53 11.34
CA LEU A 31 14.32 -2.10 11.98
C LEU A 31 13.07 -1.27 11.69
N GLU A 32 13.19 0.06 11.74
CA GLU A 32 12.11 1.00 11.39
C GLU A 32 11.71 0.88 9.91
N ALA A 33 12.70 0.86 9.01
CA ALA A 33 12.47 0.64 7.59
C ALA A 33 11.79 -0.71 7.33
N PHE A 34 12.23 -1.76 8.03
CA PHE A 34 11.62 -3.09 7.93
C PHE A 34 10.17 -3.10 8.45
N ALA A 35 9.91 -2.51 9.61
CA ALA A 35 8.56 -2.40 10.16
C ALA A 35 7.61 -1.64 9.21
N LEU A 36 8.10 -0.54 8.63
CA LEU A 36 7.34 0.25 7.66
C LEU A 36 7.07 -0.54 6.37
N ALA A 37 8.04 -1.31 5.89
CA ALA A 37 7.86 -2.21 4.75
C ALA A 37 6.76 -3.26 5.00
N LEU A 38 6.75 -3.89 6.17
CA LEU A 38 5.73 -4.87 6.54
C LEU A 38 4.34 -4.23 6.63
N LEU A 39 4.25 -3.06 7.26
CA LEU A 39 3.00 -2.31 7.39
C LEU A 39 2.47 -1.92 6.01
N LEU A 40 3.31 -1.34 5.14
CA LEU A 40 2.92 -0.92 3.80
C LEU A 40 2.46 -2.09 2.94
N ALA A 41 3.23 -3.18 2.91
CA ALA A 41 2.85 -4.39 2.19
C ALA A 41 1.50 -4.94 2.69
N PHE A 42 1.26 -4.92 4.01
CA PHE A 42 -0.02 -5.33 4.57
C PHE A 42 -1.17 -4.45 4.10
N ILE A 43 -1.07 -3.13 4.29
CA ILE A 43 -2.18 -2.21 4.00
C ILE A 43 -2.46 -2.14 2.50
N ASP A 44 -1.43 -2.18 1.65
CA ASP A 44 -1.60 -2.15 0.20
C ASP A 44 -2.26 -3.44 -0.30
N GLY A 45 -1.74 -4.61 0.13
CA GLY A 45 -2.31 -5.91 -0.22
C GLY A 45 -3.75 -6.07 0.27
N PHE A 46 -4.04 -5.59 1.49
CA PHE A 46 -5.40 -5.51 2.02
C PHE A 46 -6.28 -4.64 1.14
N MET A 47 -5.83 -3.43 0.81
CA MET A 47 -6.65 -2.44 0.12
C MET A 47 -6.95 -2.87 -1.32
N VAL A 48 -5.98 -3.43 -2.03
CA VAL A 48 -6.19 -4.00 -3.38
C VAL A 48 -7.29 -5.05 -3.35
N ALA A 49 -7.22 -6.01 -2.44
CA ALA A 49 -8.24 -7.05 -2.30
C ALA A 49 -9.59 -6.50 -1.83
N TYR A 50 -9.59 -5.47 -0.98
CA TYR A 50 -10.80 -4.79 -0.53
C TYR A 50 -11.49 -4.02 -1.67
N LEU A 51 -10.74 -3.36 -2.54
CA LEU A 51 -11.28 -2.59 -3.66
C LEU A 51 -11.78 -3.45 -4.82
N ALA A 52 -11.24 -4.66 -4.98
CA ALA A 52 -11.64 -5.58 -6.05
C ALA A 52 -13.16 -5.83 -6.09
N GLN A 53 -13.81 -5.93 -4.93
CA GLN A 53 -15.26 -6.13 -4.83
C GLN A 53 -16.09 -4.91 -5.27
N PHE A 54 -15.48 -3.72 -5.31
CA PHE A 54 -16.13 -2.47 -5.72
C PHE A 54 -15.79 -2.04 -7.15
N TYR A 55 -15.04 -2.87 -7.89
CA TYR A 55 -14.59 -2.53 -9.24
C TYR A 55 -15.76 -2.17 -10.17
N SER A 56 -16.84 -2.95 -10.18
CA SER A 56 -18.01 -2.67 -11.03
C SER A 56 -18.66 -1.32 -10.75
N ALA A 57 -18.62 -0.85 -9.49
CA ALA A 57 -19.19 0.44 -9.10
C ALA A 57 -18.31 1.62 -9.54
N PHE A 58 -16.99 1.45 -9.57
CA PHE A 58 -16.04 2.54 -9.79
C PHE A 58 -15.19 2.41 -11.07
N ALA A 59 -15.43 1.41 -11.92
CA ALA A 59 -14.65 1.17 -13.14
C ALA A 59 -14.67 2.33 -14.14
N HIS A 60 -15.66 3.23 -14.07
CA HIS A 60 -15.74 4.42 -14.91
C HIS A 60 -15.10 5.67 -14.27
N ARG A 61 -14.55 5.55 -13.06
CA ARG A 61 -13.96 6.67 -12.31
C ARG A 61 -12.44 6.68 -12.47
N LEU A 62 -11.90 7.75 -13.05
CA LEU A 62 -10.44 7.89 -13.23
C LEU A 62 -9.71 7.85 -11.88
N THR A 63 -10.27 8.51 -10.86
CA THR A 63 -9.66 8.60 -9.53
C THR A 63 -9.53 7.25 -8.85
N PHE A 64 -10.45 6.32 -9.13
CA PHE A 64 -10.38 4.94 -8.66
C PHE A 64 -9.21 4.19 -9.32
N HIS A 65 -9.07 4.28 -10.64
CA HIS A 65 -7.95 3.67 -11.36
C HIS A 65 -6.60 4.22 -10.92
N VAL A 66 -6.48 5.53 -10.79
CA VAL A 66 -5.24 6.18 -10.30
C VAL A 66 -4.89 5.65 -8.90
N PHE A 67 -5.87 5.48 -8.01
CA PHE A 67 -5.61 4.93 -6.68
C PHE A 67 -5.18 3.45 -6.75
N VAL A 68 -5.87 2.62 -7.51
CA VAL A 68 -5.52 1.20 -7.66
C VAL A 68 -4.12 1.02 -8.26
N TYR A 69 -3.78 1.77 -9.30
CA TYR A 69 -2.46 1.69 -9.93
C TYR A 69 -1.35 2.20 -9.00
N THR A 70 -1.60 3.26 -8.23
CA THR A 70 -0.61 3.76 -7.26
C THR A 70 -0.45 2.80 -6.06
N LEU A 71 -1.50 2.10 -5.63
CA LEU A 71 -1.41 1.01 -4.65
C LEU A 71 -0.56 -0.16 -5.18
N LEU A 72 -0.80 -0.61 -6.41
CA LEU A 72 -0.01 -1.67 -7.02
C LEU A 72 1.45 -1.26 -7.18
N ALA A 73 1.70 -0.01 -7.58
CA ALA A 73 3.05 0.52 -7.69
C ALA A 73 3.76 0.58 -6.32
N SER A 74 3.06 1.03 -5.26
CA SER A 74 3.55 1.03 -3.89
C SER A 74 3.93 -0.38 -3.42
N LEU A 75 3.01 -1.34 -3.52
CA LEU A 75 3.28 -2.73 -3.13
C LEU A 75 4.46 -3.32 -3.90
N THR A 76 4.52 -3.09 -5.21
CA THR A 76 5.65 -3.54 -6.05
C THR A 76 6.97 -2.93 -5.60
N ALA A 77 6.99 -1.63 -5.32
CA ALA A 77 8.19 -0.94 -4.85
C ALA A 77 8.67 -1.48 -3.50
N VAL A 78 7.74 -1.73 -2.56
CA VAL A 78 8.06 -2.30 -1.25
C VAL A 78 8.63 -3.71 -1.38
N LEU A 79 7.98 -4.59 -2.16
CA LEU A 79 8.47 -5.95 -2.38
C LEU A 79 9.85 -5.95 -3.07
N TYR A 80 10.04 -5.07 -4.05
CA TYR A 80 11.33 -4.93 -4.73
C TYR A 80 12.43 -4.39 -3.80
N ALA A 81 12.12 -3.40 -2.97
CA ALA A 81 13.03 -2.86 -1.96
C ALA A 81 13.46 -3.96 -0.96
N CYS A 82 12.50 -4.76 -0.46
CA CYS A 82 12.78 -5.90 0.39
C CYS A 82 13.66 -6.94 -0.32
N TYR A 83 13.35 -7.28 -1.58
CA TYR A 83 14.14 -8.22 -2.39
C TYR A 83 15.58 -7.72 -2.63
N LYS A 84 15.78 -6.41 -2.76
CA LYS A 84 17.11 -5.80 -2.92
C LYS A 84 17.82 -5.50 -1.60
N GLY A 85 17.18 -5.74 -0.45
CA GLY A 85 17.75 -5.43 0.85
C GLY A 85 17.91 -3.93 1.12
N VAL A 86 17.08 -3.08 0.50
CA VAL A 86 17.09 -1.63 0.65
C VAL A 86 16.69 -1.23 2.07
N THR A 87 17.49 -0.38 2.71
CA THR A 87 17.32 0.03 4.11
C THR A 87 16.95 1.50 4.26
N GLU A 88 16.99 2.28 3.19
CA GLU A 88 16.71 3.71 3.26
C GLU A 88 15.22 3.99 3.46
N LEU A 89 14.88 4.56 4.63
CA LEU A 89 13.50 4.90 5.01
C LEU A 89 12.75 5.72 3.95
N LYS A 90 13.46 6.62 3.24
CA LYS A 90 12.91 7.47 2.18
C LYS A 90 12.17 6.68 1.09
N VAL A 91 12.62 5.46 0.77
CA VAL A 91 11.99 4.61 -0.25
C VAL A 91 10.57 4.21 0.19
N TYR A 92 10.44 3.84 1.46
CA TYR A 92 9.17 3.45 2.06
C TYR A 92 8.24 4.66 2.30
N VAL A 93 8.79 5.84 2.57
CA VAL A 93 8.00 7.08 2.62
C VAL A 93 7.40 7.41 1.25
N VAL A 94 8.17 7.26 0.15
CA VAL A 94 7.64 7.48 -1.20
C VAL A 94 6.55 6.46 -1.55
N ALA A 95 6.67 5.21 -1.07
CA ALA A 95 5.62 4.21 -1.22
C ALA A 95 4.30 4.61 -0.50
N MET A 96 4.29 5.59 0.40
CA MET A 96 3.04 6.09 1.00
C MET A 96 2.18 6.95 0.05
N THR A 97 2.65 7.25 -1.16
CA THR A 97 1.95 8.09 -2.16
C THR A 97 0.45 7.78 -2.34
N PRO A 98 -0.01 6.53 -2.59
CA PRO A 98 -1.43 6.21 -2.70
C PRO A 98 -2.24 6.66 -1.47
N TRP A 99 -1.66 6.58 -0.28
CA TRP A 99 -2.33 6.92 0.98
C TRP A 99 -2.54 8.43 1.13
N PHE A 100 -1.56 9.24 0.70
CA PHE A 100 -1.77 10.69 0.63
C PHE A 100 -2.83 11.05 -0.42
N TYR A 101 -2.83 10.35 -1.56
CA TYR A 101 -3.82 10.58 -2.60
C TYR A 101 -5.25 10.27 -2.13
N ILE A 102 -5.50 9.12 -1.48
CA ILE A 102 -6.83 8.80 -0.98
C ILE A 102 -7.28 9.74 0.14
N LEU A 103 -6.37 10.19 1.02
CA LEU A 103 -6.69 11.21 2.02
C LEU A 103 -7.13 12.53 1.37
N ALA A 104 -6.46 12.95 0.30
CA ALA A 104 -6.86 14.13 -0.47
C ALA A 104 -8.24 13.95 -1.12
N LEU A 105 -8.53 12.77 -1.68
CA LEU A 105 -9.86 12.46 -2.23
C LEU A 105 -10.94 12.46 -1.15
N VAL A 106 -10.67 11.91 0.03
CA VAL A 106 -11.61 11.92 1.17
C VAL A 106 -11.89 13.36 1.61
N ALA A 107 -10.86 14.19 1.74
CA ALA A 107 -11.02 15.61 2.07
C ALA A 107 -11.86 16.33 1.01
N LEU A 108 -11.58 16.11 -0.28
CA LEU A 108 -12.34 16.70 -1.38
C LEU A 108 -13.80 16.25 -1.40
N ALA A 109 -14.08 14.96 -1.19
CA ALA A 109 -15.44 14.44 -1.11
C ALA A 109 -16.22 15.06 0.05
N SER A 110 -15.57 15.23 1.21
CA SER A 110 -16.16 15.91 2.37
C SER A 110 -16.50 17.38 2.07
N LEU A 111 -15.57 18.13 1.45
CA LEU A 111 -15.78 19.52 1.05
C LEU A 111 -16.95 19.68 0.05
N LEU A 112 -17.18 18.68 -0.78
CA LEU A 112 -18.28 18.66 -1.76
C LEU A 112 -19.57 18.04 -1.20
N GLY A 113 -19.61 17.63 0.06
CA GLY A 113 -20.77 16.98 0.68
C GLY A 113 -21.11 15.60 0.08
N SER A 114 -20.16 14.98 -0.62
CA SER A 114 -20.35 13.68 -1.28
C SER A 114 -20.09 12.54 -0.31
N ARG A 115 -20.94 11.49 -0.40
CA ARG A 115 -20.72 10.21 0.28
C ARG A 115 -19.81 9.25 -0.50
N THR A 116 -19.42 9.63 -1.72
CA THR A 116 -18.56 8.84 -2.59
C THR A 116 -17.18 9.49 -2.70
N VAL A 117 -16.13 8.74 -2.36
CA VAL A 117 -14.74 9.23 -2.38
C VAL A 117 -14.20 9.35 -3.81
N PHE A 118 -14.51 8.39 -4.68
CA PHE A 118 -14.11 8.42 -6.10
C PHE A 118 -15.10 9.25 -6.92
N LEU A 119 -14.87 10.56 -6.96
CA LEU A 119 -15.77 11.54 -7.59
C LEU A 119 -15.66 11.59 -9.11
N PHE A 120 -14.45 11.40 -9.66
CA PHE A 120 -14.13 11.52 -11.09
C PHE A 120 -13.57 10.22 -11.63
#